data_AF-A0A6N9S8N2-F1
#
_entry.id   AF-A0A6N9S8N2-F1
#
_cell.length_a   1.000
_cell.length_b   1.000
_cell.length_c   1.000
_cell.angle_alpha   90.00
_cell.angle_beta   90.00
_cell.angle_gamma   90.00
#
_symmetry.space_group_name_H-M   'P 1'
#
loop_
_entity.id
_entity.type
_entity.pdbx_description
1 polymer ?
#
loop_
_entity_poly.entity_id
_entity_poly.type
_entity_poly.pdbx_seq_one_letter_code
_entity_poly.pdbx_strand_id
1 'polypeptide(L)'
;DGESKTILSAHLSLIQDDEFAGNIRRLMTEQHQGLGAAIISNMEQVCAKLSASASDYLRERVSDIRDISEQLLHITWPELKPRNKLVLEKPTILVAEDLTPSQFLSLDLKNLAGMILEKTGRTSHTLILARASAIPVLSGLPLDAIARYAGQPAVLDAQCGVLAINPNDAVSGYYQVAQTLADKRQKQQAQAAAQLAYSRDNKRIDIAANIGTALEAPGAFANGAEGVGLFRTEMLYMDRDSAPDEQEQFEAYQQVLLAAGDKPIIFRTMDIGGDKSIPYLNIPQEENPFLGYRAVRIYPEFAGLFRT
;
A
#
# COMPACT_ATOMS: atom_id res chain seq x y z
N ASP A 1 8.14 0.31 10.37
CA ASP A 1 8.06 1.39 9.37
C ASP A 1 6.68 2.04 9.36
N GLY A 2 6.58 3.27 8.84
CA GLY A 2 5.38 4.11 8.95
C GLY A 2 4.14 3.56 8.23
N GLU A 3 4.32 2.93 7.06
CA GLU A 3 3.22 2.35 6.28
C GLU A 3 2.53 1.18 7.01
N SER A 4 3.29 0.30 7.66
CA SER A 4 2.74 -0.77 8.48
C SER A 4 1.90 -0.23 9.64
N LYS A 5 2.32 0.87 10.26
CA LYS A 5 1.56 1.51 11.34
C LYS A 5 0.24 2.08 10.85
N THR A 6 0.17 2.60 9.63
CA THR A 6 -1.05 3.21 9.09
C THR A 6 -2.07 2.20 8.61
N ILE A 7 -1.62 1.11 7.99
CA ILE A 7 -2.51 -0.02 7.67
C ILE A 7 -3.07 -0.60 8.98
N LEU A 8 -2.22 -0.79 9.99
CA LEU A 8 -2.64 -1.24 11.31
C LEU A 8 -3.57 -0.24 12.00
N SER A 9 -3.38 1.08 11.85
CA SER A 9 -4.29 2.08 12.42
C SER A 9 -5.64 2.12 11.71
N ALA A 10 -5.67 1.92 10.38
CA ALA A 10 -6.92 1.78 9.64
C ALA A 10 -7.68 0.51 10.06
N HIS A 11 -6.97 -0.62 10.20
CA HIS A 11 -7.54 -1.85 10.74
C HIS A 11 -8.07 -1.66 12.16
N LEU A 12 -7.31 -0.95 13.00
CA LEU A 12 -7.72 -0.65 14.38
C LEU A 12 -8.97 0.24 14.41
N SER A 13 -9.05 1.27 13.56
CA SER A 13 -10.22 2.14 13.46
C SER A 13 -11.48 1.38 13.01
N LEU A 14 -11.33 0.40 12.09
CA LEU A 14 -12.44 -0.45 11.65
C LEU A 14 -12.91 -1.41 12.76
N ILE A 15 -11.99 -1.95 13.57
CA ILE A 15 -12.33 -2.80 14.72
C ILE A 15 -12.98 -1.98 15.85
N GLN A 16 -12.54 -0.74 16.03
CA GLN A 16 -13.05 0.18 17.03
C GLN A 16 -14.35 0.87 16.61
N ASP A 17 -14.82 0.61 15.38
CA ASP A 17 -16.11 1.10 14.91
C ASP A 17 -17.24 0.45 15.74
N ASP A 18 -18.03 1.30 16.40
CA ASP A 18 -19.18 0.91 17.21
C ASP A 18 -20.22 0.14 16.38
N GLU A 19 -20.31 0.37 15.07
CA GLU A 19 -21.19 -0.38 14.17
C GLU A 19 -20.69 -1.82 13.98
N PHE A 20 -19.38 -2.01 13.76
CA PHE A 20 -18.78 -3.32 13.56
C PHE A 20 -18.92 -4.19 14.82
N ALA A 21 -18.52 -3.66 15.98
CA ALA A 21 -18.68 -4.34 17.26
C ALA A 21 -20.16 -4.51 17.64
N GLY A 22 -20.99 -3.52 17.34
CA GLY A 22 -22.43 -3.54 17.59
C GLY A 22 -23.17 -4.59 16.78
N ASN A 23 -22.77 -4.84 15.53
CA ASN A 23 -23.39 -5.90 14.71
C ASN A 23 -23.04 -7.30 15.22
N ILE A 24 -21.79 -7.54 15.61
CA ILE A 24 -21.39 -8.82 16.23
C ILE A 24 -22.20 -9.07 17.51
N ARG A 25 -22.37 -8.05 18.37
CA ARG A 25 -23.20 -8.16 19.58
C ARG A 25 -24.66 -8.50 19.24
N ARG A 26 -25.26 -7.82 18.23
CA ARG A 26 -26.63 -8.11 17.78
C ARG A 26 -26.78 -9.54 17.28
N LEU A 27 -25.84 -10.04 16.47
CA LEU A 27 -25.85 -11.43 16.00
C LEU A 27 -25.81 -12.43 17.17
N MET A 28 -25.06 -12.13 18.23
CA MET A 28 -25.03 -12.96 19.44
C MET A 28 -26.34 -12.88 20.24
N THR A 29 -26.89 -11.68 20.45
CA THR A 29 -28.05 -11.48 21.33
C THR A 29 -29.39 -11.81 20.66
N GLU A 30 -29.56 -11.41 19.40
CA GLU A 30 -30.83 -11.52 18.67
C GLU A 30 -30.94 -12.81 17.86
N GLN A 31 -29.82 -13.33 17.34
CA GLN A 31 -29.80 -14.56 16.55
C GLN A 31 -29.19 -15.76 17.31
N HIS A 32 -28.85 -15.57 18.59
CA HIS A 32 -28.30 -16.61 19.48
C HIS A 32 -27.05 -17.32 18.91
N GLN A 33 -26.25 -16.62 18.12
CA GLN A 33 -25.01 -17.16 17.57
C GLN A 33 -23.90 -17.16 18.63
N GLY A 34 -23.04 -18.20 18.61
CA GLY A 34 -21.77 -18.17 19.34
C GLY A 34 -20.83 -17.11 18.76
N LEU A 35 -19.92 -16.56 19.57
CA LEU A 35 -19.03 -15.45 19.18
C LEU A 35 -18.29 -15.68 17.85
N GLY A 36 -17.79 -16.89 17.61
CA GLY A 36 -17.06 -17.21 16.37
C GLY A 36 -17.98 -17.22 15.14
N ALA A 37 -19.18 -17.77 15.29
CA ALA A 37 -20.20 -17.74 14.24
C ALA A 37 -20.69 -16.31 13.96
N ALA A 38 -20.79 -15.47 15.00
CA ALA A 38 -21.14 -14.06 14.87
C ALA A 38 -20.05 -13.24 14.15
N ILE A 39 -18.77 -13.49 14.46
CA ILE A 39 -17.64 -12.86 13.75
C ILE A 39 -17.66 -13.24 12.25
N ILE A 40 -17.80 -14.54 11.94
CA ILE A 40 -17.86 -15.02 10.55
C ILE A 40 -19.08 -14.45 9.81
N SER A 41 -20.26 -14.46 10.43
CA SER A 41 -21.48 -13.92 9.82
C SER A 41 -21.37 -12.41 9.56
N ASN A 42 -20.79 -11.65 10.49
CA ASN A 42 -20.53 -10.23 10.29
C ASN A 42 -19.54 -9.99 9.15
N MET A 43 -18.43 -10.74 9.12
CA MET A 43 -17.45 -10.69 8.04
C MET A 43 -18.10 -10.94 6.68
N GLU A 44 -18.90 -12.00 6.55
CA GLU A 44 -19.59 -12.34 5.29
C GLU A 44 -20.55 -11.22 4.84
N GLN A 45 -21.33 -10.64 5.76
CA GLN A 45 -22.23 -9.53 5.47
C GLN A 45 -21.49 -8.30 4.97
N VAL A 46 -20.40 -7.90 5.64
CA VAL A 46 -19.59 -6.74 5.25
C VAL A 46 -18.88 -7.01 3.92
N CYS A 47 -18.27 -8.19 3.76
CA CYS A 47 -17.60 -8.59 2.52
C CYS A 47 -18.56 -8.61 1.33
N ALA A 48 -19.80 -9.08 1.52
CA ALA A 48 -20.81 -9.11 0.46
C ALA A 48 -21.18 -7.69 -0.01
N LYS A 49 -21.37 -6.75 0.93
CA LYS A 49 -21.64 -5.34 0.62
C LYS A 49 -20.47 -4.70 -0.14
N LEU A 50 -19.24 -4.91 0.35
CA LEU A 50 -18.02 -4.36 -0.27
C LEU A 50 -17.75 -4.95 -1.66
N SER A 51 -17.93 -6.27 -1.82
CA SER A 51 -17.74 -6.95 -3.11
C SER A 51 -18.73 -6.50 -4.18
N ALA A 52 -19.95 -6.12 -3.77
CA ALA A 52 -20.98 -5.60 -4.66
C ALA A 52 -20.80 -4.11 -5.01
N SER A 53 -19.84 -3.42 -4.37
CA SER A 53 -19.55 -2.02 -4.67
C SER A 53 -18.99 -1.87 -6.09
N ALA A 54 -19.31 -0.76 -6.74
CA ALA A 54 -18.73 -0.40 -8.04
C ALA A 54 -17.26 0.06 -7.92
N SER A 55 -16.82 0.45 -6.72
CA SER A 55 -15.45 0.91 -6.45
C SER A 55 -14.47 -0.27 -6.34
N ASP A 56 -13.41 -0.25 -7.14
CA ASP A 56 -12.29 -1.20 -7.05
C ASP A 56 -11.62 -1.17 -5.67
N TYR A 57 -11.44 0.01 -5.08
CA TYR A 57 -10.87 0.15 -3.73
C TYR A 57 -11.73 -0.48 -2.64
N LEU A 58 -13.06 -0.27 -2.68
CA LEU A 58 -13.96 -0.90 -1.72
C LEU A 58 -13.97 -2.43 -1.89
N ARG A 59 -13.84 -2.93 -3.13
CA ARG A 59 -13.62 -4.36 -3.37
C ARG A 59 -12.29 -4.86 -2.83
N GLU A 60 -11.23 -4.04 -2.87
CA GLU A 60 -9.94 -4.37 -2.27
C GLU A 60 -10.01 -4.44 -0.73
N ARG A 61 -10.83 -3.60 -0.07
CA ARG A 61 -11.06 -3.69 1.39
C ARG A 61 -11.69 -5.01 1.88
N VAL A 62 -12.21 -5.84 0.97
CA VAL A 62 -12.71 -7.17 1.31
C VAL A 62 -11.60 -8.02 1.94
N SER A 63 -10.35 -7.93 1.44
CA SER A 63 -9.23 -8.66 2.05
C SER A 63 -8.96 -8.18 3.47
N ASP A 64 -9.07 -6.88 3.71
CA ASP A 64 -8.78 -6.26 5.01
C ASP A 64 -9.81 -6.68 6.06
N ILE A 65 -11.11 -6.71 5.70
CA ILE A 65 -12.17 -7.19 6.61
C ILE A 65 -12.00 -8.68 6.93
N ARG A 66 -11.59 -9.49 5.95
CA ARG A 66 -11.27 -10.90 6.18
C ARG A 66 -10.08 -11.05 7.12
N ASP A 67 -9.02 -10.27 6.91
CA ASP A 67 -7.80 -10.27 7.73
C ASP A 67 -8.12 -9.90 9.19
N ILE A 68 -8.86 -8.82 9.40
CA ILE A 68 -9.33 -8.37 10.72
C ILE A 68 -10.16 -9.47 11.41
N SER A 69 -11.09 -10.09 10.68
CA SER A 69 -11.97 -11.12 11.23
C SER A 69 -11.19 -12.38 11.60
N GLU A 70 -10.19 -12.76 10.79
CA GLU A 70 -9.27 -13.85 11.10
C GLU A 70 -8.44 -13.56 12.36
N GLN A 71 -7.93 -12.33 12.51
CA GLN A 71 -7.24 -11.91 13.73
C GLN A 71 -8.14 -11.97 14.97
N LEU A 72 -9.38 -11.47 14.89
CA LEU A 72 -10.35 -11.51 15.99
C LEU A 72 -10.65 -12.95 16.42
N LEU A 73 -10.81 -13.87 15.48
CA LEU A 73 -10.98 -15.29 15.76
C LEU A 73 -9.76 -15.87 16.47
N HIS A 74 -8.54 -15.52 16.02
CA HIS A 74 -7.31 -16.00 16.64
C HIS A 74 -7.10 -15.46 18.06
N ILE A 75 -7.48 -14.21 18.33
CA ILE A 75 -7.47 -13.62 19.68
C ILE A 75 -8.49 -14.33 20.58
N THR A 76 -9.66 -14.68 20.05
CA THR A 76 -10.74 -15.32 20.81
C THR A 76 -10.43 -16.77 21.15
N TRP A 77 -9.73 -17.48 20.25
CA TRP A 77 -9.28 -18.87 20.43
C TRP A 77 -7.77 -19.00 20.18
N PRO A 78 -6.91 -18.53 21.09
CA PRO A 78 -5.45 -18.58 20.92
C PRO A 78 -4.89 -20.00 20.78
N GLU A 79 -5.57 -20.99 21.34
CA GLU A 79 -5.24 -22.41 21.24
C GLU A 79 -5.43 -22.99 19.83
N LEU A 80 -6.28 -22.35 19.01
CA LEU A 80 -6.38 -22.64 17.59
C LEU A 80 -5.19 -21.98 16.90
N LYS A 81 -4.07 -22.72 16.87
CA LYS A 81 -2.91 -22.34 16.08
C LYS A 81 -3.34 -22.21 14.60
N PRO A 82 -2.98 -21.13 13.90
CA PRO A 82 -3.17 -21.08 12.46
C PRO A 82 -2.51 -22.32 11.85
N ARG A 83 -3.26 -23.04 11.01
CA ARG A 83 -2.85 -24.36 10.49
C ARG A 83 -1.46 -24.31 9.84
N ASN A 84 -1.10 -23.16 9.25
CA ASN A 84 0.16 -22.94 8.56
C ASN A 84 0.80 -21.63 9.03
N LYS A 85 1.56 -21.66 10.14
CA LYS A 85 2.49 -20.56 10.40
C LYS A 85 3.58 -20.63 9.33
N LEU A 86 3.58 -19.68 8.40
CA LEU A 86 4.58 -19.63 7.33
C LEU A 86 5.93 -19.23 7.93
N VAL A 87 6.76 -20.22 8.25
CA VAL A 87 8.11 -20.00 8.79
C VAL A 87 9.11 -20.13 7.64
N LEU A 88 9.83 -19.05 7.38
CA LEU A 88 10.91 -19.02 6.39
C LEU A 88 12.22 -19.39 7.10
N GLU A 89 12.76 -20.58 6.85
CA GLU A 89 14.00 -21.07 7.47
C GLU A 89 15.27 -20.63 6.72
N LYS A 90 15.13 -20.25 5.45
CA LYS A 90 16.20 -19.85 4.53
C LYS A 90 15.71 -18.75 3.59
N PRO A 91 16.60 -18.02 2.89
CA PRO A 91 16.20 -17.08 1.84
C PRO A 91 15.24 -17.73 0.84
N THR A 92 14.01 -17.22 0.78
CA THR A 92 12.88 -17.83 0.07
C THR A 92 12.16 -16.78 -0.77
N ILE A 93 11.89 -17.12 -2.03
CA ILE A 93 10.95 -16.37 -2.87
C ILE A 93 9.56 -16.94 -2.58
N LEU A 94 8.68 -16.11 -2.02
CA LEU A 94 7.31 -16.50 -1.68
C LEU A 94 6.40 -16.37 -2.90
N VAL A 95 5.58 -17.38 -3.15
CA VAL A 95 4.59 -17.38 -4.23
C VAL A 95 3.21 -17.53 -3.60
N ALA A 96 2.31 -16.60 -3.89
CA ALA A 96 0.96 -16.58 -3.34
C ALA A 96 -0.04 -15.94 -4.33
N GLU A 97 -1.33 -16.24 -4.18
CA GLU A 97 -2.39 -15.55 -4.94
C GLU A 97 -2.40 -14.07 -4.55
N ASP A 98 -2.37 -13.87 -3.23
CA ASP A 98 -2.43 -12.63 -2.52
C ASP A 98 -1.83 -12.84 -1.12
N LEU A 99 -1.46 -11.77 -0.43
CA LEU A 99 -1.14 -11.80 0.99
C LEU A 99 -1.87 -10.65 1.68
N THR A 100 -2.36 -10.91 2.88
CA THR A 100 -2.87 -9.82 3.73
C THR A 100 -1.71 -9.06 4.38
N PRO A 101 -1.91 -7.80 4.80
CA PRO A 101 -0.92 -7.06 5.56
C PRO A 101 -0.43 -7.80 6.81
N SER A 102 -1.34 -8.48 7.53
CA SER A 102 -0.99 -9.23 8.74
C SER A 102 -0.12 -10.44 8.44
N GLN A 103 -0.42 -11.16 7.35
CA GLN A 103 0.42 -12.26 6.90
C GLN A 103 1.82 -11.75 6.54
N PHE A 104 1.93 -10.67 5.76
CA PHE A 104 3.22 -10.08 5.40
C PHE A 104 4.03 -9.66 6.65
N LEU A 105 3.39 -8.99 7.60
CA LEU A 105 4.03 -8.54 8.85
C LEU A 105 4.44 -9.69 9.78
N SER A 106 3.82 -10.86 9.64
CA SER A 106 4.18 -12.05 10.40
C SER A 106 5.43 -12.77 9.86
N LEU A 107 5.88 -12.42 8.64
CA LEU A 107 7.04 -13.03 8.01
C LEU A 107 8.35 -12.52 8.62
N ASP A 108 9.34 -13.40 8.69
CA ASP A 108 10.71 -12.96 8.91
C ASP A 108 11.27 -12.37 7.61
N LEU A 109 11.24 -11.04 7.52
CA LEU A 109 11.73 -10.30 6.35
C LEU A 109 13.19 -10.60 6.02
N LYS A 110 14.01 -11.09 6.97
CA LYS A 110 15.40 -11.49 6.70
C LYS A 110 15.49 -12.68 5.74
N ASN A 111 14.52 -13.57 5.79
CA ASN A 111 14.46 -14.76 4.96
C ASN A 111 13.50 -14.61 3.77
N LEU A 112 12.83 -13.47 3.64
CA LEU A 112 12.01 -13.15 2.48
C LEU A 112 12.88 -12.53 1.38
N ALA A 113 13.33 -13.35 0.43
CA ALA A 113 14.21 -12.90 -0.66
C ALA A 113 13.45 -12.20 -1.80
N GLY A 114 12.13 -12.40 -1.88
CA GLY A 114 11.29 -11.82 -2.91
C GLY A 114 9.88 -12.42 -2.89
N MET A 115 8.99 -11.85 -3.69
CA MET A 115 7.60 -12.31 -3.77
C MET A 115 7.10 -12.38 -5.22
N ILE A 116 6.20 -13.33 -5.46
CA ILE A 116 5.42 -13.45 -6.68
C ILE A 116 3.95 -13.51 -6.27
N LEU A 117 3.17 -12.55 -6.75
CA LEU A 117 1.74 -12.46 -6.49
C LEU A 117 0.93 -12.66 -7.77
N GLU A 118 -0.17 -13.40 -7.71
CA GLU A 118 -1.05 -13.55 -8.87
C GLU A 118 -1.88 -12.30 -9.10
N LYS A 119 -2.45 -11.73 -8.05
CA LYS A 119 -3.24 -10.49 -8.15
C LYS A 119 -2.38 -9.28 -8.49
N THR A 120 -2.94 -8.42 -9.35
CA THR A 120 -2.32 -7.17 -9.84
C THR A 120 -3.15 -5.98 -9.37
N GLY A 121 -2.86 -5.47 -8.17
CA GLY A 121 -3.45 -4.23 -7.69
C GLY A 121 -2.36 -3.19 -7.46
N ARG A 122 -2.33 -2.08 -8.20
CA ARG A 122 -1.40 -0.96 -7.91
C ARG A 122 -1.60 -0.38 -6.50
N THR A 123 -2.77 -0.64 -5.91
CA THR A 123 -3.25 -0.28 -4.58
C THR A 123 -3.18 -1.44 -3.58
N SER A 124 -2.67 -2.62 -3.97
CA SER A 124 -2.46 -3.73 -3.03
C SER A 124 -1.54 -3.28 -1.90
N HIS A 125 -2.09 -3.20 -0.69
CA HIS A 125 -1.38 -2.81 0.52
C HIS A 125 -0.10 -3.64 0.72
N THR A 126 -0.11 -4.90 0.29
CA THR A 126 1.04 -5.80 0.32
C THR A 126 2.16 -5.37 -0.63
N LEU A 127 1.84 -4.89 -1.84
CA LEU A 127 2.87 -4.35 -2.75
C LEU A 127 3.48 -3.06 -2.21
N ILE A 128 2.68 -2.23 -1.56
CA ILE A 128 3.14 -1.01 -0.88
C ILE A 128 4.12 -1.39 0.25
N LEU A 129 3.69 -2.28 1.16
CA LEU A 129 4.52 -2.78 2.26
C LEU A 129 5.81 -3.46 1.80
N ALA A 130 5.73 -4.27 0.75
CA ALA A 130 6.90 -4.92 0.16
C ALA A 130 7.88 -3.89 -0.42
N ARG A 131 7.39 -2.85 -1.12
CA ARG A 131 8.22 -1.76 -1.63
C ARG A 131 8.89 -0.97 -0.51
N ALA A 132 8.17 -0.61 0.55
CA ALA A 132 8.78 0.07 1.70
C ALA A 132 9.81 -0.81 2.42
N SER A 133 9.60 -2.12 2.42
CA SER A 133 10.56 -3.10 2.96
C SER A 133 11.68 -3.47 1.98
N ALA A 134 11.77 -2.81 0.82
CA ALA A 134 12.73 -3.09 -0.26
C ALA A 134 12.74 -4.56 -0.74
N ILE A 135 11.60 -5.25 -0.65
CA ILE A 135 11.43 -6.62 -1.11
C ILE A 135 11.06 -6.61 -2.61
N PRO A 136 11.78 -7.35 -3.47
CA PRO A 136 11.45 -7.42 -4.88
C PRO A 136 10.15 -8.21 -5.09
N VAL A 137 9.22 -7.66 -5.87
CA VAL A 137 7.93 -8.31 -6.17
C VAL A 137 7.65 -8.35 -7.67
N LEU A 138 7.23 -9.51 -8.16
CA LEU A 138 6.56 -9.66 -9.45
C LEU A 138 5.07 -9.93 -9.22
N SER A 139 4.21 -9.32 -10.03
CA SER A 139 2.76 -9.54 -9.96
C SER A 139 2.19 -9.90 -11.33
N GLY A 140 1.04 -10.58 -11.35
CA GLY A 140 0.33 -10.92 -12.60
C GLY A 140 0.78 -12.22 -13.25
N LEU A 141 1.43 -13.10 -12.48
CA LEU A 141 1.78 -14.45 -12.92
C LEU A 141 0.76 -15.44 -12.35
N PRO A 142 0.09 -16.26 -13.19
CA PRO A 142 -0.84 -17.28 -12.70
C PRO A 142 -0.12 -18.25 -11.77
N LEU A 143 -0.71 -18.52 -10.60
CA LEU A 143 -0.12 -19.40 -9.59
C LEU A 143 0.24 -20.78 -10.16
N ASP A 144 -0.69 -21.37 -10.92
CA ASP A 144 -0.54 -22.70 -11.50
C ASP A 144 0.69 -22.81 -12.43
N ALA A 145 1.05 -21.72 -13.09
CA ALA A 145 2.22 -21.68 -13.97
C ALA A 145 3.54 -21.76 -13.16
N ILE A 146 3.54 -21.27 -11.93
CA ILE A 146 4.72 -21.16 -11.06
C ILE A 146 4.78 -22.30 -10.04
N ALA A 147 3.64 -22.79 -9.55
CA ALA A 147 3.54 -23.78 -8.48
C ALA A 147 4.35 -25.06 -8.74
N ARG A 148 4.43 -25.51 -10.01
CA ARG A 148 5.24 -26.66 -10.44
C ARG A 148 6.74 -26.54 -10.15
N TYR A 149 7.23 -25.33 -9.88
CA TYR A 149 8.64 -25.05 -9.58
C TYR A 149 8.92 -24.86 -8.09
N ALA A 150 7.93 -25.08 -7.22
CA ALA A 150 8.09 -24.98 -5.78
C ALA A 150 9.28 -25.82 -5.28
N GLY A 151 10.08 -25.22 -4.39
CA GLY A 151 11.26 -25.84 -3.80
C GLY A 151 12.54 -25.81 -4.66
N GLN A 152 12.45 -25.35 -5.91
CA GLN A 152 13.60 -25.23 -6.80
C GLN A 152 14.37 -23.93 -6.53
N PRO A 153 15.71 -23.91 -6.64
CA PRO A 153 16.50 -22.69 -6.68
C PRO A 153 15.98 -21.72 -7.73
N ALA A 154 15.83 -20.45 -7.38
CA ALA A 154 15.39 -19.43 -8.31
C ALA A 154 16.05 -18.08 -8.02
N VAL A 155 16.18 -17.26 -9.06
CA VAL A 155 16.57 -15.85 -8.97
C VAL A 155 15.41 -15.00 -9.45
N LEU A 156 15.04 -14.00 -8.65
CA LEU A 156 13.99 -13.03 -8.96
C LEU A 156 14.63 -11.69 -9.35
N ASP A 157 14.41 -11.26 -10.58
CA ASP A 157 14.77 -9.93 -11.06
C ASP A 157 13.49 -9.13 -11.31
N ALA A 158 13.06 -8.41 -10.28
CA ALA A 158 11.87 -7.57 -10.33
C ALA A 158 12.04 -6.35 -11.25
N GLN A 159 13.27 -5.93 -11.54
CA GLN A 159 13.54 -4.79 -12.42
C GLN A 159 13.33 -5.16 -13.90
N CYS A 160 13.77 -6.36 -14.29
CA CYS A 160 13.60 -6.86 -15.65
C CYS A 160 12.32 -7.68 -15.85
N GLY A 161 11.57 -7.98 -14.78
CA GLY A 161 10.38 -8.82 -14.89
C GLY A 161 10.69 -10.31 -15.04
N VAL A 162 11.84 -10.79 -14.55
CA VAL A 162 12.37 -12.13 -14.84
C VAL A 162 12.38 -13.01 -13.59
N LEU A 163 11.91 -14.24 -13.73
CA LEU A 163 12.11 -15.33 -12.77
C LEU A 163 12.96 -16.42 -13.44
N ALA A 164 14.20 -16.59 -13.00
CA ALA A 164 15.08 -17.64 -13.48
C ALA A 164 15.03 -18.85 -12.53
N ILE A 165 14.45 -19.96 -12.98
CA ILE A 165 14.33 -21.20 -12.20
C ILE A 165 15.48 -22.15 -12.56
N ASN A 166 16.08 -22.79 -11.56
CA ASN A 166 17.31 -23.60 -11.68
C ASN A 166 18.37 -22.94 -12.56
N PRO A 167 18.81 -21.72 -12.21
CA PRO A 167 19.82 -21.02 -13.01
C PRO A 167 21.09 -21.86 -13.09
N ASN A 168 21.65 -22.00 -14.29
CA ASN A 168 22.97 -22.60 -14.48
C ASN A 168 24.07 -21.65 -13.97
N ASP A 169 25.33 -22.10 -14.01
CA ASP A 169 26.47 -21.31 -13.52
C ASP A 169 26.64 -19.97 -14.23
N ALA A 170 26.33 -19.91 -15.54
CA ALA A 170 26.41 -18.67 -16.30
C ALA A 170 25.37 -17.65 -15.85
N VAL A 171 24.12 -18.08 -15.65
CA VAL A 171 23.02 -17.22 -15.16
C VAL A 171 23.28 -16.80 -13.71
N SER A 172 23.72 -17.73 -12.86
CA SER A 172 24.06 -17.45 -11.47
C SER A 172 25.23 -16.45 -11.37
N GLY A 173 26.27 -16.62 -12.18
CA GLY A 173 27.41 -15.70 -12.25
C GLY A 173 27.01 -14.31 -12.72
N TYR A 174 26.14 -14.21 -13.72
CA TYR A 174 25.58 -12.92 -14.17
C TYR A 174 24.89 -12.18 -13.02
N TYR A 175 23.97 -12.85 -12.33
CA TYR A 175 23.21 -12.22 -11.24
C TYR A 175 24.06 -11.89 -10.01
N GLN A 176 25.10 -12.67 -9.73
CA GLN A 176 26.05 -12.35 -8.66
C GLN A 176 26.83 -11.06 -8.96
N VAL A 177 27.27 -10.87 -10.21
CA VAL A 177 27.91 -9.62 -10.64
C VAL A 177 26.92 -8.47 -10.60
N ALA A 178 25.70 -8.67 -11.09
CA ALA A 178 24.64 -7.66 -11.08
C ALA A 178 24.33 -7.19 -9.64
N GLN A 179 24.19 -8.13 -8.70
CA GLN A 179 23.97 -7.82 -7.28
C GLN A 179 25.13 -7.03 -6.67
N THR A 180 26.37 -7.44 -6.95
CA THR A 180 27.56 -6.72 -6.46
C THR A 180 27.60 -5.28 -6.96
N LEU A 181 27.23 -5.05 -8.23
CA LEU A 181 27.14 -3.72 -8.83
C LEU A 181 25.99 -2.91 -8.23
N ALA A 182 24.84 -3.54 -7.98
CA ALA A 182 23.69 -2.92 -7.34
C ALA A 182 24.03 -2.47 -5.91
N ASP A 183 24.66 -3.34 -5.10
CA ASP A 183 25.09 -3.03 -3.73
C ASP A 183 26.09 -1.86 -3.70
N LYS A 184 27.04 -1.86 -4.65
CA LYS A 184 28.01 -0.76 -4.79
C LYS A 184 27.30 0.55 -5.13
N ARG A 185 26.34 0.51 -6.06
CA ARG A 185 25.54 1.68 -6.45
C ARG A 185 24.69 2.17 -5.29
N GLN A 186 24.03 1.28 -4.54
CA GLN A 186 23.22 1.64 -3.37
C GLN A 186 24.07 2.33 -2.30
N LYS A 187 25.28 1.84 -2.01
CA LYS A 187 26.22 2.49 -1.10
C LYS A 187 26.62 3.89 -1.57
N GLN A 188 26.88 4.05 -2.87
CA GLN A 188 27.19 5.36 -3.46
C GLN A 188 25.99 6.32 -3.38
N GLN A 189 24.79 5.83 -3.66
CA GLN A 189 23.55 6.60 -3.57
C GLN A 189 23.28 7.03 -2.13
N ALA A 190 23.44 6.16 -1.15
CA ALA A 190 23.28 6.50 0.27
C ALA A 190 24.27 7.59 0.72
N GLN A 191 25.51 7.55 0.23
CA GLN A 191 26.50 8.60 0.49
C GLN A 191 26.10 9.93 -0.19
N ALA A 192 25.61 9.86 -1.44
CA ALA A 192 25.15 11.03 -2.18
C ALA A 192 23.87 11.65 -1.59
N ALA A 193 22.96 10.84 -1.04
CA ALA A 193 21.73 11.28 -0.39
C ALA A 193 21.97 12.20 0.82
N ALA A 194 23.15 12.09 1.46
CA ALA A 194 23.54 12.97 2.55
C ALA A 194 24.16 14.31 2.06
N GLN A 195 24.34 14.49 0.75
CA GLN A 195 24.99 15.66 0.16
C GLN A 195 23.99 16.53 -0.59
N LEU A 196 24.25 17.82 -0.60
CA LEU A 196 23.52 18.77 -1.43
C LEU A 196 23.85 18.52 -2.91
N ALA A 197 22.83 18.49 -3.77
CA ALA A 197 23.00 18.37 -5.20
C ALA A 197 23.58 19.63 -5.86
N TYR A 198 24.74 19.46 -6.51
CA TYR A 198 25.37 20.45 -7.38
C TYR A 198 25.70 19.84 -8.74
N SER A 199 25.60 20.65 -9.79
CA SER A 199 26.13 20.29 -11.11
C SER A 199 27.67 20.32 -11.13
N ARG A 200 28.29 19.80 -12.20
CA ARG A 200 29.75 19.83 -12.38
C ARG A 200 30.33 21.25 -12.46
N ASP A 201 29.52 22.22 -12.88
CA ASP A 201 29.85 23.65 -12.90
C ASP A 201 29.37 24.40 -11.64
N ASN A 202 29.14 23.68 -10.54
CA ASN A 202 28.83 24.20 -9.20
C ASN A 202 27.51 25.00 -9.10
N LYS A 203 26.51 24.66 -9.93
CA LYS A 203 25.15 25.21 -9.80
C LYS A 203 24.34 24.35 -8.85
N ARG A 204 23.72 24.98 -7.88
CA ARG A 204 22.82 24.34 -6.92
C ARG A 204 21.52 23.92 -7.62
N ILE A 205 21.05 22.70 -7.32
CA ILE A 205 19.76 22.19 -7.77
C ILE A 205 19.07 21.58 -6.54
N ASP A 206 17.80 21.92 -6.32
CA ASP A 206 17.03 21.32 -5.24
C ASP A 206 16.47 19.97 -5.70
N ILE A 207 16.66 18.94 -4.89
CA ILE A 207 16.14 17.59 -5.14
C ILE A 207 15.01 17.32 -4.17
N ALA A 208 13.77 17.41 -4.67
CA ALA A 208 12.58 17.23 -3.86
C ALA A 208 11.80 15.99 -4.31
N ALA A 209 11.07 15.37 -3.37
CA ALA A 209 10.25 14.20 -3.66
C ALA A 209 8.83 14.59 -4.10
N ASN A 210 8.24 13.75 -4.96
CA ASN A 210 6.81 13.80 -5.27
C ASN A 210 6.15 12.69 -4.46
N ILE A 211 5.15 13.03 -3.63
CA ILE A 211 4.46 12.08 -2.76
C ILE A 211 2.94 12.17 -2.95
N GLY A 212 2.26 11.03 -2.80
CA GLY A 212 0.79 10.94 -2.86
C GLY A 212 0.12 10.82 -1.49
N THR A 213 0.88 10.44 -0.48
CA THR A 213 0.41 10.25 0.90
C THR A 213 1.44 10.77 1.89
N ALA A 214 1.01 11.05 3.12
CA ALA A 214 1.93 11.47 4.17
C ALA A 214 2.98 10.40 4.54
N LEU A 215 2.68 9.14 4.22
CA LEU A 215 3.46 7.96 4.56
C LEU A 215 4.77 7.85 3.77
N GLU A 216 4.79 8.44 2.57
CA GLU A 216 5.96 8.42 1.70
C GLU A 216 7.05 9.41 2.16
N ALA A 217 6.71 10.38 3.00
CA ALA A 217 7.63 11.46 3.39
C ALA A 217 8.87 10.98 4.16
N PRO A 218 8.79 10.13 5.21
CA PRO A 218 9.97 9.62 5.90
C PRO A 218 10.93 8.86 4.97
N GLY A 219 10.38 8.04 4.07
CA GLY A 219 11.17 7.30 3.08
C GLY A 219 11.85 8.25 2.08
N ALA A 220 11.15 9.28 1.62
CA ALA A 220 11.73 10.31 0.75
C ALA A 220 12.92 11.03 1.42
N PHE A 221 12.76 11.47 2.67
CA PHE A 221 13.83 12.14 3.40
C PHE A 221 15.01 11.22 3.72
N ALA A 222 14.75 9.94 4.03
CA ALA A 222 15.81 8.95 4.21
C ALA A 222 16.63 8.72 2.93
N ASN A 223 16.02 8.94 1.76
CA ASN A 223 16.68 8.88 0.45
C ASN A 223 17.30 10.21 0.00
N GLY A 224 17.40 11.21 0.89
CA GLY A 224 18.08 12.47 0.61
C GLY A 224 17.22 13.54 -0.06
N ALA A 225 15.88 13.39 -0.04
CA ALA A 225 15.02 14.48 -0.47
C ALA A 225 15.24 15.72 0.41
N GLU A 226 15.47 16.85 -0.25
CA GLU A 226 15.69 18.15 0.39
C GLU A 226 14.37 18.87 0.70
N GLY A 227 13.25 18.31 0.24
CA GLY A 227 11.89 18.76 0.47
C GLY A 227 10.89 17.88 -0.26
N VAL A 228 9.63 18.27 -0.19
CA VAL A 228 8.55 17.70 -1.02
C VAL A 228 8.20 18.71 -2.10
N GLY A 229 8.52 18.39 -3.35
CA GLY A 229 8.29 19.27 -4.50
C GLY A 229 6.85 19.20 -5.02
N LEU A 230 6.15 18.13 -4.65
CA LEU A 230 4.74 17.95 -4.95
C LEU A 230 4.12 16.95 -3.98
N PHE A 231 3.27 17.45 -3.08
CA PHE A 231 2.30 16.63 -2.36
C PHE A 231 1.00 16.62 -3.15
N ARG A 232 0.61 15.45 -3.66
CA ARG A 232 -0.65 15.25 -4.39
C ARG A 232 -1.78 15.01 -3.38
N THR A 233 -2.68 15.98 -3.25
CA THR A 233 -3.78 15.91 -2.28
C THR A 233 -4.97 15.07 -2.74
N GLU A 234 -5.03 14.71 -4.03
CA GLU A 234 -6.17 14.00 -4.59
C GLU A 234 -6.45 12.65 -3.93
N MET A 235 -5.42 12.00 -3.37
CA MET A 235 -5.58 10.74 -2.65
C MET A 235 -6.45 10.89 -1.38
N LEU A 236 -6.56 12.10 -0.83
CA LEU A 236 -7.47 12.39 0.29
C LEU A 236 -8.95 12.41 -0.15
N TYR A 237 -9.22 12.60 -1.45
CA TYR A 237 -10.57 12.71 -1.99
C TYR A 237 -11.04 11.44 -2.70
N MET A 238 -10.10 10.65 -3.20
CA MET A 238 -10.40 9.38 -3.86
C MET A 238 -10.83 8.32 -2.84
N ASP A 239 -11.52 7.29 -3.34
CA ASP A 239 -11.74 6.04 -2.62
C ASP A 239 -12.53 6.15 -1.29
N ARG A 240 -13.52 7.05 -1.27
CA ARG A 240 -14.43 7.31 -0.15
C ARG A 240 -15.82 7.73 -0.62
N ASP A 241 -16.81 7.68 0.26
CA ASP A 241 -18.22 7.99 -0.05
C ASP A 241 -18.58 9.47 0.16
N SER A 242 -17.70 10.24 0.80
CA SER A 242 -17.85 11.68 1.03
C SER A 242 -16.50 12.38 0.96
N ALA A 243 -16.49 13.69 0.76
CA ALA A 243 -15.24 14.47 0.81
C ALA A 243 -14.57 14.37 2.18
N PRO A 244 -13.22 14.49 2.25
CA PRO A 244 -12.52 14.61 3.52
C PRO A 244 -12.96 15.86 4.27
N ASP A 245 -13.07 15.76 5.58
CA ASP A 245 -13.30 16.94 6.41
C ASP A 245 -11.99 17.73 6.66
N GLU A 246 -12.12 18.91 7.28
CA GLU A 246 -10.98 19.80 7.58
C GLU A 246 -9.98 19.11 8.52
N GLN A 247 -10.47 18.33 9.49
CA GLN A 247 -9.63 17.67 10.47
C GLN A 247 -8.80 16.56 9.83
N GLU A 248 -9.39 15.75 8.95
CA GLU A 248 -8.68 14.72 8.18
C GLU A 248 -7.60 15.32 7.27
N GLN A 249 -7.92 16.41 6.58
CA GLN A 249 -6.94 17.13 5.75
C GLN A 249 -5.81 17.72 6.60
N PHE A 250 -6.16 18.37 7.72
CA PHE A 250 -5.21 18.94 8.66
C PHE A 250 -4.23 17.88 9.19
N GLU A 251 -4.73 16.72 9.62
CA GLU A 251 -3.90 15.63 10.14
C GLU A 251 -2.93 15.11 9.08
N ALA A 252 -3.40 14.92 7.84
CA ALA A 252 -2.54 14.49 6.74
C ALA A 252 -1.43 15.51 6.43
N TYR A 253 -1.75 16.80 6.39
CA TYR A 253 -0.76 17.86 6.15
C TYR A 253 0.21 18.01 7.32
N GLN A 254 -0.30 17.95 8.55
CA GLN A 254 0.49 18.02 9.78
C GLN A 254 1.52 16.88 9.81
N GLN A 255 1.13 15.65 9.48
CA GLN A 255 2.05 14.50 9.48
C GLN A 255 3.24 14.73 8.55
N VAL A 256 3.02 15.28 7.35
CA VAL A 256 4.12 15.57 6.41
C VAL A 256 5.00 16.71 6.90
N LEU A 257 4.41 17.77 7.43
CA LEU A 257 5.15 18.89 8.00
C LEU A 257 6.04 18.45 9.17
N LEU A 258 5.51 17.61 10.07
CA LEU A 258 6.28 17.03 11.17
C LEU A 258 7.44 16.15 10.68
N ALA A 259 7.21 15.36 9.62
CA ALA A 259 8.26 14.53 9.03
C ALA A 259 9.35 15.35 8.31
N ALA A 260 9.00 16.50 7.75
CA ALA A 260 9.92 17.36 6.99
C ALA A 260 10.86 18.18 7.87
N GLY A 261 10.43 18.56 9.07
CA GLY A 261 11.15 19.54 9.89
C GLY A 261 11.22 20.88 9.16
N ASP A 262 12.42 21.40 8.94
CA ASP A 262 12.63 22.68 8.26
C ASP A 262 12.59 22.60 6.72
N LYS A 263 12.35 21.41 6.14
CA LYS A 263 12.37 21.22 4.69
C LYS A 263 11.08 21.73 4.04
N PRO A 264 11.17 22.38 2.86
CA PRO A 264 10.00 22.91 2.16
C PRO A 264 9.09 21.79 1.67
N ILE A 265 7.78 22.06 1.70
CA ILE A 265 6.74 21.18 1.17
C ILE A 265 5.83 22.01 0.28
N ILE A 266 5.58 21.51 -0.93
CA ILE A 266 4.65 22.11 -1.89
C ILE A 266 3.38 21.25 -1.91
N PHE A 267 2.33 21.73 -1.25
CA PHE A 267 1.01 21.14 -1.35
C PHE A 267 0.34 21.62 -2.65
N ARG A 268 -0.06 20.67 -3.49
CA ARG A 268 -0.93 20.97 -4.63
C ARG A 268 -2.37 20.83 -4.18
N THR A 269 -3.17 21.86 -4.40
CA THR A 269 -4.63 21.80 -4.18
C THR A 269 -5.26 20.72 -5.07
N MET A 270 -6.46 20.26 -4.72
CA MET A 270 -7.07 19.09 -5.36
C MET A 270 -7.09 19.19 -6.90
N ASP A 271 -6.43 18.25 -7.60
CA ASP A 271 -6.47 18.04 -9.06
C ASP A 271 -7.37 16.84 -9.40
N ILE A 272 -8.66 17.01 -9.13
CA ILE A 272 -9.71 16.00 -9.32
C ILE A 272 -10.58 16.31 -10.54
N GLY A 273 -11.32 15.32 -11.03
CA GLY A 273 -11.98 15.36 -12.34
C GLY A 273 -11.09 14.80 -13.46
N GLY A 274 -11.63 14.74 -14.67
CA GLY A 274 -10.96 14.09 -15.78
C GLY A 274 -11.18 12.57 -15.77
N ASP A 275 -10.09 11.80 -15.80
CA ASP A 275 -10.08 10.34 -15.74
C ASP A 275 -10.31 9.78 -14.33
N LYS A 276 -10.26 10.64 -13.30
CA LYS A 276 -10.41 10.27 -11.90
C LYS A 276 -11.89 10.35 -11.49
N SER A 277 -12.53 9.20 -11.34
CA SER A 277 -13.92 9.11 -10.88
C SER A 277 -14.01 9.35 -9.36
N ILE A 278 -14.77 10.37 -8.96
CA ILE A 278 -15.11 10.63 -7.56
C ILE A 278 -16.64 10.65 -7.44
N PRO A 279 -17.28 9.49 -7.14
CA PRO A 279 -18.72 9.31 -7.29
C PRO A 279 -19.57 10.32 -6.52
N TYR A 280 -19.18 10.68 -5.29
CA TYR A 280 -19.94 11.61 -4.45
C TYR A 280 -19.90 13.08 -4.94
N LEU A 281 -19.01 13.41 -5.89
CA LEU A 281 -18.97 14.73 -6.50
C LEU A 281 -19.88 14.85 -7.73
N ASN A 282 -20.44 13.73 -8.23
CA ASN A 282 -21.32 13.70 -9.40
C ASN A 282 -20.78 14.50 -10.60
N ILE A 283 -19.45 14.48 -10.81
CA ILE A 283 -18.81 15.18 -11.92
C ILE A 283 -19.28 14.51 -13.23
N PRO A 284 -19.85 15.28 -14.18
CA PRO A 284 -20.37 14.71 -15.43
C PRO A 284 -19.24 14.09 -16.26
N GLN A 285 -19.55 12.99 -16.96
CA GLN A 285 -18.60 12.43 -17.93
C GLN A 285 -18.48 13.33 -19.16
N GLU A 286 -17.26 13.50 -19.63
CA GLU A 286 -16.93 14.31 -20.81
C GLU A 286 -16.28 13.43 -21.88
N GLU A 287 -16.45 13.80 -23.16
CA GLU A 287 -15.77 13.11 -24.26
C GLU A 287 -14.25 13.20 -24.16
N ASN A 288 -13.73 14.33 -23.65
CA ASN A 288 -12.31 14.50 -23.39
C ASN A 288 -12.06 15.03 -21.96
N PRO A 289 -11.95 14.13 -20.98
CA PRO A 289 -11.77 14.50 -19.58
C PRO A 289 -10.43 15.22 -19.30
N PHE A 290 -9.41 15.05 -20.15
CA PHE A 290 -8.13 15.75 -19.98
C PHE A 290 -8.20 17.23 -20.37
N LEU A 291 -9.10 17.60 -21.29
CA LEU A 291 -9.31 18.98 -21.71
C LEU A 291 -10.50 19.66 -21.03
N GLY A 292 -11.24 18.92 -20.21
CA GLY A 292 -12.52 19.33 -19.65
C GLY A 292 -12.49 19.85 -18.21
N TYR A 293 -13.50 19.47 -17.45
CA TYR A 293 -13.86 19.97 -16.12
C TYR A 293 -13.07 19.26 -15.01
N ARG A 294 -11.89 19.82 -14.69
CA ARG A 294 -10.94 19.26 -13.71
C ARG A 294 -10.11 20.32 -13.00
N ALA A 295 -9.48 19.91 -11.89
CA ALA A 295 -8.58 20.73 -11.10
C ALA A 295 -9.20 22.09 -10.73
N VAL A 296 -8.44 23.18 -10.86
CA VAL A 296 -8.90 24.54 -10.56
C VAL A 296 -10.23 24.93 -11.23
N ARG A 297 -10.59 24.29 -12.35
CA ARG A 297 -11.81 24.61 -13.10
C ARG A 297 -13.08 24.22 -12.35
N ILE A 298 -13.02 23.24 -11.44
CA ILE A 298 -14.20 22.80 -10.67
C ILE A 298 -14.41 23.64 -9.40
N TYR A 299 -13.40 24.40 -8.96
CA TYR A 299 -13.43 25.12 -7.69
C TYR A 299 -14.61 26.10 -7.55
N PRO A 300 -15.09 26.78 -8.63
CA PRO A 300 -16.26 27.64 -8.52
C PRO A 300 -17.53 26.91 -8.08
N GLU A 301 -17.76 25.68 -8.52
CA GLU A 301 -18.92 24.87 -8.15
C GLU A 301 -18.71 24.16 -6.81
N PHE A 302 -17.48 23.70 -6.55
CA PHE A 302 -17.11 22.99 -5.33
C PHE A 302 -16.37 23.88 -4.33
N ALA A 303 -16.80 25.15 -4.19
CA ALA A 303 -16.13 26.12 -3.33
C ALA A 303 -16.08 25.70 -1.85
N GLY A 304 -17.02 24.87 -1.40
CA GLY A 304 -16.98 24.26 -0.07
C GLY A 304 -15.73 23.39 0.12
N LEU A 305 -15.45 22.50 -0.82
CA LEU A 305 -14.28 21.61 -0.79
C LEU A 305 -12.95 22.36 -0.85
N PHE A 306 -12.93 23.49 -1.55
CA PHE A 306 -11.72 24.31 -1.64
C PHE A 306 -11.45 25.11 -0.36
N ARG A 307 -12.48 25.39 0.45
CA ARG A 307 -12.35 26.13 1.71
C ARG A 307 -11.97 25.25 2.89
N THR A 308 -12.46 24.00 2.90
CA THR A 308 -12.12 22.96 3.87
C THR A 308 -10.64 22.61 3.79
#